data_AF-A0A1H1GVE4-F1
#
_entry.id   AF-A0A1H1GVE4-F1
#
_cell.length_a   1.000
_cell.length_b   1.000
_cell.length_c   1.000
_cell.angle_alpha   90.00
_cell.angle_beta   90.00
_cell.angle_gamma   90.00
#
_symmetry.space_group_name_H-M   'P 1'
#
loop_
_entity.id
_entity.type
_entity.pdbx_description
1 polymer ?
#
loop_
_entity_poly.entity_id
_entity_poly.type
_entity_poly.pdbx_seq_one_letter_code
_entity_poly.pdbx_strand_id
1 'polypeptide(L)'
;MANFEGRKVNVKIGKRDYVGWVDSIFNDRKVLLRDVMRDDGERISTVLVNNPNRISKVNTVDIRCIDIDDITPITYDVRQYKQRHDQDAIRQQLKSGHLFYFPLVREHSTGEFEVIDGFYRVERARMLGYSTIPAKVVDFDDLTAARFFVQEHVPLPDERPDPSHNFESQQSFIRILRQLNEDWPFDILWSFRPLAPELEKLIHKNQ
;
A
#
# COMPACT_ATOMS: atom_id res chain seq x y z
N MET A 1 7.18 26.69 14.53
CA MET A 1 6.80 26.28 13.15
C MET A 1 5.39 25.68 13.17
N ALA A 2 4.71 25.56 12.03
CA ALA A 2 3.49 24.74 11.94
C ALA A 2 3.84 23.28 12.30
N ASN A 3 2.97 22.58 13.04
CA ASN A 3 3.20 21.19 13.37
C ASN A 3 3.01 20.32 12.12
N PHE A 4 4.11 19.73 11.63
CA PHE A 4 4.10 18.82 10.49
C PHE A 4 4.23 17.35 10.89
N GLU A 5 4.45 17.03 12.17
CA GLU A 5 4.54 15.63 12.64
C GLU A 5 3.26 14.88 12.29
N GLY A 6 3.38 13.62 11.88
CA GLY A 6 2.23 12.86 11.39
C GLY A 6 1.85 13.18 9.94
N ARG A 7 2.42 14.22 9.30
CA ARG A 7 2.01 14.66 7.97
C ARG A 7 3.02 14.30 6.89
N LYS A 8 2.50 14.03 5.69
CA LYS A 8 3.31 13.95 4.47
C LYS A 8 3.67 15.36 3.99
N VAL A 9 4.95 15.59 3.77
CA VAL A 9 5.51 16.89 3.40
C VAL A 9 6.48 16.76 2.23
N ASN A 10 6.67 17.86 1.52
CA ASN A 10 7.78 18.10 0.62
C ASN A 10 8.77 18.99 1.36
N VAL A 11 10.00 18.50 1.52
CA VAL A 11 11.11 19.18 2.15
C VAL A 11 12.17 19.48 1.11
N LYS A 12 12.49 20.76 0.94
CA LYS A 12 13.49 21.25 0.00
C LYS A 12 14.81 21.55 0.70
N ILE A 13 15.91 21.03 0.17
CA ILE A 13 17.28 21.34 0.59
C ILE A 13 18.17 21.61 -0.63
N GLY A 14 18.62 22.85 -0.79
CA GLY A 14 19.32 23.34 -1.97
C GLY A 14 18.49 23.11 -3.24
N LYS A 15 19.02 22.25 -4.12
CA LYS A 15 18.38 21.85 -5.39
C LYS A 15 17.60 20.53 -5.29
N ARG A 16 17.58 19.87 -4.13
CA ARG A 16 16.94 18.58 -3.93
C ARG A 16 15.60 18.73 -3.23
N ASP A 17 14.63 17.94 -3.68
CA ASP A 17 13.34 17.78 -3.03
C ASP A 17 13.17 16.36 -2.47
N TYR A 18 12.63 16.27 -1.26
CA TYR A 18 12.32 15.03 -0.56
C TYR A 18 10.84 15.05 -0.18
N VAL A 19 10.08 14.06 -0.62
CA VAL A 19 8.67 13.87 -0.23
C VAL A 19 8.59 12.70 0.72
N GLY A 20 8.20 12.94 1.96
CA GLY A 20 8.14 11.90 2.99
C GLY A 20 7.25 12.30 4.16
N TRP A 21 7.09 11.39 5.10
CA TRP A 21 6.33 11.62 6.32
C TRP A 21 7.24 12.15 7.44
N VAL A 22 6.79 13.19 8.14
CA VAL A 22 7.52 13.72 9.29
C VAL A 22 7.28 12.83 10.51
N ASP A 23 8.33 12.13 10.91
CA ASP A 23 8.39 11.36 12.16
C ASP A 23 8.61 12.28 13.36
N SER A 24 9.60 13.16 13.24
CA SER A 24 9.96 14.09 14.31
C SER A 24 10.66 15.33 13.75
N ILE A 25 10.48 16.46 14.43
CA ILE A 25 11.21 17.71 14.17
C ILE A 25 12.14 18.00 15.35
N PHE A 26 13.44 18.17 15.08
CA PHE A 26 14.42 18.49 16.11
C PHE A 26 14.89 19.93 16.01
N ASN A 27 14.71 20.69 17.11
CA ASN A 27 15.21 22.05 17.31
C ASN A 27 14.89 23.00 16.12
N ASP A 28 13.75 22.80 15.45
CA ASP A 28 13.32 23.52 14.23
C ASP A 28 14.34 23.54 13.07
N ARG A 29 15.36 22.67 13.12
CA ARG A 29 16.48 22.66 12.17
C ARG A 29 16.73 21.30 11.54
N LYS A 30 16.11 20.24 12.06
CA LYS A 30 16.23 18.92 11.46
C LYS A 30 14.86 18.28 11.37
N VAL A 31 14.61 17.59 10.27
CA VAL A 31 13.36 16.89 10.02
C VAL A 31 13.71 15.44 9.71
N LEU A 32 13.19 14.52 10.51
CA LEU A 32 13.30 13.10 10.24
C LEU A 32 12.12 12.69 9.36
N LEU A 33 12.44 12.29 8.13
CA LEU A 33 11.48 11.82 7.17
C LEU A 33 11.54 10.29 7.06
N ARG A 34 10.38 9.65 6.97
CA ARG A 34 10.23 8.22 6.60
C ARG A 34 9.48 8.07 5.28
N ASP A 35 9.62 6.90 4.66
CA ASP A 35 8.98 6.55 3.38
C ASP A 35 9.19 7.65 2.33
N VAL A 36 10.46 7.97 2.11
CA VAL A 36 10.90 9.16 1.37
C VAL A 36 11.05 8.84 -0.11
N MET A 37 10.44 9.67 -0.96
CA MET A 37 10.71 9.76 -2.39
C MET A 37 11.56 10.98 -2.65
N ARG A 38 12.70 10.81 -3.31
CA ARG A 38 13.56 11.92 -3.76
C ARG A 38 13.15 12.37 -5.17
N ASP A 39 13.53 13.59 -5.54
CA ASP A 39 13.24 14.21 -6.84
C ASP A 39 13.65 13.39 -8.09
N ASP A 40 14.67 12.55 -7.98
CA ASP A 40 15.11 11.63 -9.04
C ASP A 40 14.36 10.29 -9.06
N GLY A 41 13.31 10.16 -8.24
CA GLY A 41 12.51 8.94 -8.12
C GLY A 41 13.13 7.87 -7.21
N GLU A 42 14.29 8.12 -6.60
CA GLU A 42 14.87 7.20 -5.63
C GLU A 42 13.99 7.12 -4.37
N ARG A 43 13.70 5.89 -3.93
CA ARG A 43 13.00 5.62 -2.68
C ARG A 43 14.00 5.36 -1.55
N ILE A 44 13.85 6.10 -0.46
CA ILE A 44 14.73 6.06 0.70
C ILE A 44 13.88 5.81 1.94
N SER A 45 14.24 4.82 2.77
CA SER A 45 13.44 4.50 3.97
C SER A 45 13.40 5.64 4.97
N THR A 46 14.56 6.19 5.33
CA THR A 46 14.69 7.23 6.34
C THR A 46 15.72 8.26 5.90
N VAL A 47 15.39 9.54 6.05
CA VAL A 47 16.31 10.64 5.79
C VAL A 47 16.18 11.66 6.92
N LEU A 48 17.31 12.02 7.54
CA LEU A 48 17.39 13.19 8.39
C LEU A 48 17.81 14.39 7.54
N VAL A 49 16.86 15.27 7.24
CA VAL A 49 17.14 16.51 6.50
C VAL A 49 17.61 17.58 7.48
N ASN A 50 18.83 18.08 7.30
CA ASN A 50 19.40 19.16 8.10
C ASN A 50 19.19 20.51 7.42
N ASN A 51 18.70 21.49 8.18
CA ASN A 51 18.46 22.88 7.78
C ASN A 51 17.67 23.00 6.46
N PRO A 52 16.41 22.50 6.41
CA PRO A 52 15.62 22.58 5.18
C PRO A 52 15.35 24.04 4.80
N ASN A 53 15.43 24.35 3.50
CA ASN A 53 15.07 25.68 2.98
C ASN A 53 13.57 25.93 3.06
N ARG A 54 12.76 24.86 2.88
CA ARG A 54 11.31 24.93 2.93
C ARG A 54 10.72 23.58 3.31
N ILE A 55 9.66 23.61 4.10
CA ILE A 55 8.78 22.47 4.37
C ILE A 55 7.37 22.88 3.91
N SER A 56 6.75 22.05 3.07
CA SER A 56 5.39 22.29 2.58
C SER A 56 4.55 21.03 2.68
N LYS A 57 3.30 21.15 3.12
CA LYS A 57 2.38 20.01 3.21
C LYS A 57 2.08 19.47 1.81
N VAL A 58 2.07 18.16 1.68
CA VAL A 58 1.58 17.47 0.48
C VAL A 58 0.18 16.96 0.82
N ASN A 59 -0.87 17.56 0.25
CA ASN A 59 -2.25 17.11 0.42
C ASN A 59 -2.48 15.79 -0.34
N THR A 60 -1.98 14.69 0.18
CA THR A 60 -2.12 13.39 -0.49
C THR A 60 -2.64 12.30 0.42
N VAL A 61 -2.03 12.07 1.59
CA VAL A 61 -2.43 10.96 2.47
C VAL A 61 -2.12 11.29 3.94
N ASP A 62 -3.06 10.96 4.84
CA ASP A 62 -2.85 11.03 6.29
C ASP A 62 -2.06 9.81 6.75
N ILE A 63 -1.11 9.96 7.68
CA ILE A 63 -0.32 8.83 8.17
C ILE A 63 -0.51 8.72 9.66
N ARG A 64 -0.91 7.52 10.11
CA ARG A 64 -1.23 7.22 11.51
C ARG A 64 -0.48 5.98 11.97
N CYS A 65 -0.08 5.95 13.23
CA CYS A 65 0.32 4.71 13.88
C CYS A 65 -0.94 3.96 14.30
N ILE A 66 -1.09 2.74 13.81
CA ILE A 66 -2.28 1.89 14.00
C ILE A 66 -1.83 0.62 14.71
N ASP A 67 -2.66 0.10 15.61
CA ASP A 67 -2.45 -1.22 16.18
C ASP A 67 -2.49 -2.27 15.07
N ILE A 68 -1.53 -3.18 15.06
CA ILE A 68 -1.43 -4.18 14.01
C ILE A 68 -2.57 -5.21 14.07
N ASP A 69 -3.18 -5.38 15.24
CA ASP A 69 -4.29 -6.29 15.47
C ASP A 69 -5.62 -5.69 14.96
N ASP A 70 -5.68 -4.36 14.79
CA ASP A 70 -6.81 -3.64 14.18
C ASP A 70 -6.77 -3.66 12.64
N ILE A 71 -5.75 -4.29 12.02
CA ILE A 71 -5.58 -4.33 10.56
C ILE A 71 -5.92 -5.72 9.99
N THR A 72 -6.95 -5.76 9.13
CA THR A 72 -7.40 -6.97 8.42
C THR A 72 -7.04 -6.92 6.92
N PRO A 73 -6.87 -8.08 6.26
CA PRO A 73 -6.74 -8.13 4.80
C PRO A 73 -8.01 -7.62 4.11
N ILE A 74 -7.87 -7.10 2.89
CA ILE A 74 -9.02 -6.80 2.06
C ILE A 74 -9.79 -8.08 1.69
N THR A 75 -11.12 -8.01 1.68
CA THR A 75 -12.03 -9.15 1.45
C THR A 75 -11.70 -9.95 0.18
N TYR A 76 -11.21 -9.27 -0.87
CA TYR A 76 -10.89 -9.87 -2.17
C TYR A 76 -9.52 -10.54 -2.24
N ASP A 77 -8.72 -10.49 -1.18
CA ASP A 77 -7.38 -11.07 -1.19
C ASP A 77 -7.43 -12.59 -0.96
N VAL A 78 -7.32 -13.34 -2.06
CA VAL A 78 -7.37 -14.81 -2.05
C VAL A 78 -6.00 -15.47 -1.99
N ARG A 79 -4.93 -14.66 -1.94
CA ARG A 79 -3.55 -15.16 -2.04
C ARG A 79 -3.19 -15.96 -0.79
N GLN A 80 -2.80 -17.21 -0.98
CA GLN A 80 -2.18 -17.99 0.07
C GLN A 80 -0.72 -17.59 0.18
N TYR A 81 -0.44 -16.73 1.14
CA TYR A 81 0.88 -16.23 1.39
C TYR A 81 1.72 -17.30 2.09
N LYS A 82 2.42 -18.13 1.30
CA LYS A 82 3.57 -18.88 1.84
C LYS A 82 4.52 -17.85 2.43
N GLN A 83 4.95 -18.04 3.68
CA GLN A 83 5.93 -17.18 4.34
C GLN A 83 7.21 -17.13 3.49
N ARG A 84 7.26 -16.23 2.52
CA ARG A 84 8.49 -15.88 1.84
C ARG A 84 9.26 -15.08 2.85
N HIS A 85 10.18 -15.76 3.53
CA HIS A 85 11.18 -15.13 4.37
C HIS A 85 12.12 -14.33 3.46
N ASP A 86 11.68 -13.17 3.01
CA ASP A 86 12.56 -12.18 2.40
C ASP A 86 13.48 -11.65 3.50
N GLN A 87 14.60 -12.38 3.68
CA GLN A 87 15.59 -12.12 4.70
C GLN A 87 16.17 -10.70 4.58
N ASP A 88 16.27 -10.17 3.37
CA ASP A 88 16.82 -8.84 3.16
C ASP A 88 15.83 -7.77 3.58
N ALA A 89 14.55 -7.93 3.26
CA ALA A 89 13.52 -7.00 3.71
C ALA A 89 13.30 -7.07 5.24
N ILE A 90 13.43 -8.26 5.84
CA ILE A 90 13.44 -8.43 7.31
C ILE A 90 14.65 -7.71 7.93
N ARG A 91 15.86 -7.94 7.41
CA ARG A 91 17.09 -7.28 7.89
C ARG A 91 16.99 -5.76 7.76
N GLN A 92 16.46 -5.26 6.66
CA GLN A 92 16.26 -3.82 6.47
C GLN A 92 15.30 -3.25 7.52
N GLN A 93 14.15 -3.91 7.75
CA GLN A 93 13.19 -3.47 8.76
C GLN A 93 13.76 -3.51 10.18
N LEU A 94 14.51 -4.56 10.53
CA LEU A 94 15.20 -4.66 11.81
C LEU A 94 16.26 -3.55 11.98
N LYS A 95 16.99 -3.21 10.91
CA LYS A 95 17.98 -2.12 10.93
C LYS A 95 17.34 -0.73 11.05
N SER A 96 16.22 -0.49 10.37
CA SER A 96 15.53 0.80 10.40
C SER A 96 14.66 0.99 11.65
N GLY A 97 14.25 -0.10 12.31
CA GLY A 97 13.33 -0.07 13.46
C GLY A 97 11.89 0.25 13.07
N HIS A 98 11.57 0.27 11.77
CA HIS A 98 10.23 0.50 11.23
C HIS A 98 10.11 -0.08 9.82
N LEU A 99 8.88 -0.12 9.30
CA LEU A 99 8.59 -0.53 7.93
C LEU A 99 9.28 0.37 6.89
N PHE A 100 10.06 -0.21 5.98
CA PHE A 100 10.70 0.53 4.87
C PHE A 100 9.66 1.30 4.03
N TYR A 101 8.48 0.71 3.83
CA TYR A 101 7.33 1.30 3.16
C TYR A 101 6.10 1.15 4.03
N PHE A 102 5.27 2.19 4.12
CA PHE A 102 4.04 2.12 4.90
C PHE A 102 2.92 1.49 4.07
N PRO A 103 2.16 0.52 4.64
CA PRO A 103 0.98 -0.04 3.99
C PRO A 103 -0.07 1.05 3.78
N LEU A 104 -0.91 0.85 2.76
CA LEU A 104 -2.09 1.66 2.49
C LEU A 104 -3.28 0.97 3.13
N VAL A 105 -3.97 1.68 4.01
CA VAL A 105 -5.15 1.18 4.73
C VAL A 105 -6.30 2.16 4.58
N ARG A 106 -7.52 1.65 4.70
CA ARG A 106 -8.73 2.45 4.89
C ARG A 106 -9.35 2.10 6.23
N GLU A 107 -10.05 3.05 6.82
CA GLU A 107 -10.90 2.78 7.98
C GLU A 107 -12.20 2.14 7.47
N HIS A 108 -12.44 0.88 7.80
CA HIS A 108 -13.63 0.13 7.36
C HIS A 108 -14.76 0.27 8.38
N SER A 109 -14.40 0.30 9.66
CA SER A 109 -15.30 0.62 10.77
C SER A 109 -14.51 1.44 11.81
N THR A 110 -15.18 2.02 12.81
CA THR A 110 -14.50 2.87 13.80
C THR A 110 -13.39 2.11 14.51
N GLY A 111 -12.14 2.49 14.24
CA GLY A 111 -10.96 1.84 14.80
C GLY A 111 -10.53 0.54 14.12
N GLU A 112 -11.24 0.06 13.10
CA GLU A 112 -10.87 -1.13 12.34
C GLU A 112 -10.42 -0.74 10.93
N PHE A 113 -9.27 -1.26 10.53
CA PHE A 113 -8.62 -0.91 9.28
C PHE A 113 -8.51 -2.10 8.34
N GLU A 114 -8.80 -1.85 7.07
CA GLU A 114 -8.60 -2.83 6.01
C GLU A 114 -7.37 -2.42 5.19
N VAL A 115 -6.42 -3.34 5.01
CA VAL A 115 -5.22 -3.10 4.20
C VAL A 115 -5.52 -3.27 2.71
N ILE A 116 -5.38 -2.16 1.99
CA ILE A 116 -5.62 -2.05 0.55
C ILE A 116 -4.36 -2.38 -0.26
N ASP A 117 -3.18 -1.99 0.25
CA ASP A 117 -1.89 -2.36 -0.32
C ASP A 117 -0.83 -2.61 0.77
N GLY A 118 0.00 -3.62 0.53
CA GLY A 118 1.13 -3.94 1.39
C GLY A 118 0.83 -4.90 2.52
N PHE A 119 -0.11 -5.82 2.35
CA PHE A 119 -0.44 -6.85 3.36
C PHE A 119 0.80 -7.58 3.91
N TYR A 120 1.75 -7.95 3.04
CA TYR A 120 3.02 -8.57 3.47
C TYR A 120 3.83 -7.71 4.46
N ARG A 121 3.73 -6.39 4.37
CA ARG A 121 4.43 -5.47 5.28
C ARG A 121 3.79 -5.52 6.67
N VAL A 122 2.46 -5.64 6.71
CA VAL A 122 1.69 -5.85 7.94
C VAL A 122 2.06 -7.21 8.54
N GLU A 123 1.91 -8.31 7.79
CA GLU A 123 2.23 -9.65 8.29
C GLU A 123 3.67 -9.78 8.79
N ARG A 124 4.63 -9.20 8.07
CA ARG A 124 6.04 -9.19 8.49
C ARG A 124 6.24 -8.39 9.78
N ALA A 125 5.57 -7.25 9.95
CA ALA A 125 5.62 -6.51 11.21
C ALA A 125 5.03 -7.33 12.37
N ARG A 126 3.92 -8.05 12.13
CA ARG A 126 3.29 -8.94 13.12
C ARG A 126 4.25 -10.06 13.53
N MET A 127 4.91 -10.71 12.55
CA MET A 127 5.93 -11.74 12.81
C MET A 127 7.14 -11.22 13.59
N LEU A 128 7.48 -9.93 13.43
CA LEU A 128 8.59 -9.29 14.15
C LEU A 128 8.19 -8.70 15.51
N GLY A 129 6.93 -8.88 15.94
CA GLY A 129 6.45 -8.46 17.26
C GLY A 129 6.19 -6.96 17.40
N TYR A 130 5.94 -6.25 16.30
CA TYR A 130 5.51 -4.85 16.37
C TYR A 130 4.06 -4.81 16.88
N SER A 131 3.77 -3.98 17.89
CA SER A 131 2.40 -3.72 18.35
C SER A 131 1.68 -2.71 17.45
N THR A 132 2.39 -1.67 17.01
CA THR A 132 1.83 -0.63 16.15
C THR A 132 2.72 -0.41 14.93
N ILE A 133 2.10 -0.05 13.80
CA ILE A 133 2.81 0.33 12.57
C ILE A 133 2.31 1.66 12.00
N PRO A 134 3.19 2.48 11.42
CA PRO A 134 2.76 3.62 10.61
C PRO A 134 2.11 3.12 9.31
N ALA A 135 0.92 3.62 9.01
CA ALA A 135 0.17 3.31 7.80
C ALA A 135 -0.37 4.57 7.14
N LYS A 136 -0.51 4.53 5.82
CA LYS A 136 -1.16 5.54 4.99
C LYS A 136 -2.66 5.33 5.06
N VAL A 137 -3.39 6.24 5.67
CA VAL A 137 -4.84 6.18 5.84
C VAL A 137 -5.52 6.97 4.73
N VAL A 138 -6.35 6.29 3.95
CA VAL A 138 -7.16 6.88 2.89
C VAL A 138 -8.66 6.71 3.18
N ASP A 139 -9.43 7.68 2.68
CA ASP A 139 -10.89 7.66 2.74
C ASP A 139 -11.42 7.04 1.43
N PHE A 140 -11.43 5.72 1.38
CA PHE A 140 -11.92 4.94 0.24
C PHE A 140 -13.23 4.25 0.63
N ASP A 141 -14.29 4.55 -0.12
CA ASP A 141 -15.50 3.72 -0.11
C ASP A 141 -15.22 2.31 -0.67
N ASP A 142 -16.17 1.40 -0.48
CA ASP A 142 -16.02 -0.01 -0.87
C ASP A 142 -15.72 -0.18 -2.36
N LEU A 143 -16.38 0.63 -3.20
CA LEU A 143 -16.18 0.59 -4.64
C LEU A 143 -14.77 1.05 -5.06
N THR A 144 -14.26 2.10 -4.42
CA THR A 144 -12.93 2.65 -4.69
C THR A 144 -11.86 1.70 -4.19
N ALA A 145 -12.04 1.11 -3.00
CA ALA A 145 -11.15 0.10 -2.45
C ALA A 145 -11.07 -1.14 -3.35
N ALA A 146 -12.22 -1.67 -3.79
CA ALA A 146 -12.28 -2.82 -4.69
C ALA A 146 -11.58 -2.55 -6.03
N ARG A 147 -11.86 -1.38 -6.63
CA ARG A 147 -11.24 -0.96 -7.89
C ARG A 147 -9.73 -0.80 -7.77
N PHE A 148 -9.27 -0.16 -6.70
CA PHE A 148 -7.85 0.00 -6.43
C PHE A 148 -7.17 -1.36 -6.25
N PHE A 149 -7.79 -2.26 -5.49
CA PHE A 149 -7.26 -3.61 -5.30
C PHE A 149 -7.09 -4.34 -6.63
N VAL A 150 -8.10 -4.29 -7.49
CA VAL A 150 -8.04 -4.91 -8.81
C VAL A 150 -6.93 -4.29 -9.66
N GLN A 151 -6.82 -2.97 -9.68
CA GLN A 151 -5.81 -2.28 -10.47
C GLN A 151 -4.38 -2.65 -10.04
N GLU A 152 -4.11 -2.74 -8.73
CA GLU A 152 -2.76 -2.93 -8.22
C GLU A 152 -2.35 -4.40 -8.06
N HIS A 153 -3.31 -5.30 -7.83
CA HIS A 153 -3.01 -6.70 -7.45
C HIS A 153 -3.46 -7.74 -8.47
N VAL A 154 -4.35 -7.39 -9.39
CA VAL A 154 -4.73 -8.31 -10.47
C VAL A 154 -3.82 -8.05 -11.67
N PRO A 155 -2.98 -9.03 -12.08
CA PRO A 155 -2.08 -8.84 -13.20
C PRO A 155 -2.84 -8.66 -14.52
N LEU A 156 -2.28 -7.80 -15.40
CA LEU A 156 -2.75 -7.68 -16.77
C LEU A 156 -2.68 -9.04 -17.48
N PRO A 157 -3.58 -9.33 -18.43
CA PRO A 157 -3.59 -10.61 -19.14
C PRO A 157 -2.21 -11.01 -19.71
N ASP A 158 -1.47 -10.05 -20.24
CA ASP A 158 -0.16 -10.27 -20.89
C ASP A 158 1.01 -10.38 -19.90
N GLU A 159 0.80 -10.00 -18.63
CA GLU A 159 1.78 -10.07 -17.55
C GLU A 159 1.64 -11.34 -16.69
N ARG A 160 0.62 -12.16 -16.98
CA ARG A 160 0.40 -13.42 -16.27
C ARG A 160 1.48 -14.41 -16.71
N PRO A 161 2.27 -14.99 -15.78
CA PRO A 161 3.19 -16.07 -16.14
C PRO A 161 2.39 -17.20 -16.78
N ASP A 162 2.99 -17.82 -17.82
CA ASP A 162 2.40 -18.92 -18.60
C ASP A 162 1.58 -19.87 -17.71
N PRO A 163 0.32 -20.20 -18.09
CA PRO A 163 -0.53 -21.10 -17.31
C PRO A 163 0.12 -22.45 -16.98
N SER A 164 1.15 -22.87 -17.70
CA SER A 164 1.96 -24.06 -17.39
C SER A 164 2.90 -23.91 -16.19
N HIS A 165 3.16 -22.68 -15.70
CA HIS A 165 4.20 -22.40 -14.70
C HIS A 165 3.68 -21.82 -13.36
N ASN A 166 2.40 -21.47 -13.22
CA ASN A 166 1.84 -21.09 -11.92
C ASN A 166 0.34 -21.40 -11.82
N PHE A 167 0.03 -22.58 -11.27
CA PHE A 167 -1.33 -23.00 -10.88
C PHE A 167 -2.02 -21.99 -9.92
N GLU A 168 -1.24 -21.13 -9.26
CA GLU A 168 -1.71 -20.09 -8.34
C GLU A 168 -2.28 -18.84 -9.05
N SER A 169 -1.99 -18.56 -10.34
CA SER A 169 -2.40 -17.29 -10.98
C SER A 169 -3.84 -17.32 -11.52
N GLN A 170 -4.21 -18.34 -12.31
CA GLN A 170 -5.56 -18.43 -12.89
C GLN A 170 -6.64 -18.78 -11.86
N GLN A 171 -6.35 -19.69 -10.93
CA GLN A 171 -7.30 -20.05 -9.88
C GLN A 171 -7.52 -18.88 -8.91
N SER A 172 -6.48 -18.11 -8.57
CA SER A 172 -6.64 -16.90 -7.76
C SER A 172 -7.45 -15.84 -8.50
N PHE A 173 -7.19 -15.63 -9.80
CA PHE A 173 -8.00 -14.72 -10.61
C PHE A 173 -9.49 -15.09 -10.60
N ILE A 174 -9.82 -16.38 -10.81
CA ILE A 174 -11.20 -16.86 -10.80
C ILE A 174 -11.85 -16.64 -9.42
N ARG A 175 -11.12 -16.89 -8.33
CA ARG A 175 -11.64 -16.67 -6.97
C ARG A 175 -11.89 -15.19 -6.67
N ILE A 176 -10.94 -14.32 -7.04
CA ILE A 176 -11.10 -12.86 -6.94
C ILE A 176 -12.34 -12.42 -7.71
N LEU A 177 -12.48 -12.86 -8.97
CA LEU A 177 -13.62 -12.50 -9.80
C LEU A 177 -14.95 -12.99 -9.20
N ARG A 178 -14.97 -14.20 -8.63
CA ARG A 178 -16.17 -14.73 -7.96
C ARG A 178 -16.58 -13.89 -6.76
N GLN A 179 -15.65 -13.56 -5.88
CA GLN A 179 -15.93 -12.69 -4.71
C GLN A 179 -16.39 -11.30 -5.16
N LEU A 180 -15.72 -10.71 -6.15
CA LEU A 180 -16.14 -9.42 -6.70
C LEU A 180 -17.55 -9.45 -7.29
N ASN A 181 -17.96 -10.56 -7.91
CA ASN A 181 -19.29 -10.73 -8.47
C ASN A 181 -20.37 -11.07 -7.43
N GLU A 182 -19.99 -11.40 -6.19
CA GLU A 182 -20.93 -11.50 -5.07
C GLU A 182 -21.35 -10.10 -4.59
N ASP A 183 -20.45 -9.13 -4.65
CA ASP A 183 -20.68 -7.77 -4.15
C ASP A 183 -21.12 -6.76 -5.23
N TRP A 184 -20.64 -6.94 -6.47
CA TRP A 184 -20.80 -5.95 -7.53
C TRP A 184 -21.47 -6.53 -8.77
N PRO A 185 -22.45 -5.83 -9.36
CA PRO A 185 -23.04 -6.25 -10.61
C PRO A 185 -22.03 -6.13 -11.76
N PHE A 186 -22.26 -6.92 -12.81
CA PHE A 186 -21.31 -7.12 -13.90
C PHE A 186 -20.96 -5.82 -14.66
N ASP A 187 -21.91 -4.91 -14.81
CA ASP A 187 -21.72 -3.60 -15.44
C ASP A 187 -20.74 -2.70 -14.66
N ILE A 188 -20.74 -2.79 -13.33
CA ILE A 188 -19.76 -2.12 -12.47
C ILE A 188 -18.39 -2.79 -12.60
N LEU A 189 -18.33 -4.12 -12.55
CA LEU A 189 -17.06 -4.86 -12.71
C LEU A 189 -16.37 -4.59 -14.05
N TRP A 190 -17.14 -4.28 -15.09
CA TRP A 190 -16.60 -3.87 -16.39
C TRP A 190 -15.72 -2.63 -16.31
N SER A 191 -16.01 -1.73 -15.38
CA SER A 191 -15.22 -0.52 -15.15
C SER A 191 -13.89 -0.80 -14.45
N PHE A 192 -13.70 -1.99 -13.87
CA PHE A 192 -12.49 -2.34 -13.14
C PHE A 192 -11.44 -2.84 -14.13
N ARG A 193 -10.37 -2.07 -14.31
CA ARG A 193 -9.18 -2.53 -15.05
C ARG A 193 -8.27 -3.29 -14.08
N PRO A 194 -7.78 -4.49 -14.43
CA PRO A 194 -7.74 -5.06 -15.78
C PRO A 194 -8.81 -6.13 -16.12
N LEU A 195 -9.96 -6.16 -15.44
CA LEU A 195 -10.95 -7.25 -15.61
C LEU A 195 -11.69 -7.21 -16.95
N ALA A 196 -12.00 -6.03 -17.49
CA ALA A 196 -12.90 -5.90 -18.65
C ALA A 196 -12.60 -6.83 -19.85
N PRO A 197 -11.34 -6.97 -20.35
CA PRO A 197 -11.04 -7.87 -21.47
C PRO A 197 -11.33 -9.36 -21.17
N GLU A 198 -11.26 -9.78 -19.91
CA GLU A 198 -11.54 -11.15 -19.50
C GLU A 198 -13.04 -11.41 -19.38
N LEU A 199 -13.78 -10.41 -18.91
CA LEU A 199 -15.24 -10.42 -18.88
C LEU A 199 -15.84 -10.52 -20.28
N GLU A 200 -15.25 -9.83 -21.28
CA GLU A 200 -15.60 -9.97 -22.70
C GLU A 200 -15.50 -11.42 -23.18
N LYS A 201 -14.37 -12.10 -22.90
CA LYS A 201 -14.14 -13.49 -23.32
C LYS A 201 -15.14 -14.47 -22.72
N LEU A 202 -15.59 -14.24 -21.49
CA LEU A 202 -16.55 -15.10 -20.79
C LEU A 202 -17.96 -14.99 -21.38
N ILE A 203 -18.37 -13.80 -21.83
CA ILE A 203 -19.66 -13.61 -22.50
C ILE A 203 -19.68 -14.34 -23.85
N HIS A 204 -18.61 -14.18 -24.65
CA HIS A 204 -18.54 -14.74 -26.01
C HIS A 204 -18.39 -16.27 -26.04
N LYS A 205 -17.99 -16.91 -24.92
CA LYS A 205 -17.93 -18.38 -24.81
C LYS A 205 -19.27 -19.04 -24.47
N ASN A 206 -20.25 -18.27 -24.00
CA ASN A 206 -21.57 -18.75 -23.58
C ASN A 206 -22.68 -18.40 -24.59
N GLN A 207 -22.32 -17.96 -25.79
CA GLN A 207 -23.19 -17.80 -26.96
C GLN A 207 -22.82 -18.84 -28.02
#